data_AF-A0A1H0F630-F1
#
_entry.id   AF-A0A1H0F630-F1
#
_cell.length_a   1.000
_cell.length_b   1.000
_cell.length_c   1.000
_cell.angle_alpha   90.00
_cell.angle_beta   90.00
_cell.angle_gamma   90.00
#
_symmetry.space_group_name_H-M   'P 1'
#
loop_
_entity.id
_entity.type
_entity.pdbx_description
1 polymer ?
#
loop_
_entity_poly.entity_id
_entity_poly.type
_entity_poly.pdbx_seq_one_letter_code
_entity_poly.pdbx_strand_id
1 'polypeptide(L)'
;MRAVLFSILLLLPAAVAGQIDTSALQRCVWACLAGPGKGDAASAAYNACVAERCSEQPAAPQGDAGQGWVAGRTGAGVGVAGVTGAHEGTGLYYFCGQGQSYLRVIGVDGGERGMIVVVDGTQFPLSFQPNDRNQPESALAYSDPVIGALQRGSQVRVMTYDGIAVVEATLTGAGRALAQVISSC
;
A
#
# COMPACT_ATOMS: atom_id res chain seq x y z
N MET A 1 -61.03 25.26 2.04
CA MET A 1 -61.52 24.08 2.80
C MET A 1 -60.75 22.84 2.34
N ARG A 2 -60.04 22.20 3.29
CA ARG A 2 -59.63 20.78 3.43
C ARG A 2 -59.12 20.04 2.16
N ALA A 3 -57.82 19.92 1.94
CA ALA A 3 -56.82 19.03 2.58
C ALA A 3 -56.90 17.56 2.10
N VAL A 4 -55.97 17.20 1.22
CA VAL A 4 -55.62 15.84 0.82
C VAL A 4 -54.42 15.41 1.66
N LEU A 5 -54.54 14.33 2.42
CA LEU A 5 -53.45 13.71 3.18
C LEU A 5 -53.32 12.25 2.73
N PHE A 6 -52.30 11.98 1.92
CA PHE A 6 -51.88 10.63 1.57
C PHE A 6 -50.62 10.30 2.37
N SER A 7 -50.79 9.51 3.43
CA SER A 7 -49.71 8.87 4.18
C SER A 7 -49.21 7.66 3.42
N ILE A 8 -47.94 7.64 3.05
CA ILE A 8 -47.20 6.41 2.77
C ILE A 8 -45.86 6.51 3.51
N LEU A 9 -45.79 5.79 4.64
CA LEU A 9 -44.57 5.47 5.38
C LEU A 9 -43.75 4.48 4.54
N LEU A 10 -42.57 4.90 4.06
CA LEU A 10 -41.52 4.01 3.60
C LEU A 10 -40.47 3.87 4.71
N LEU A 11 -40.56 2.79 5.47
CA LEU A 11 -39.52 2.32 6.39
C LEU A 11 -38.42 1.63 5.56
N LEU A 12 -37.31 2.33 5.32
CA LEU A 12 -36.07 1.70 4.89
C LEU A 12 -35.19 1.40 6.11
N PRO A 13 -34.70 0.17 6.31
CA PRO A 13 -33.65 -0.12 7.27
C PRO A 13 -32.33 0.47 6.77
N ALA A 14 -31.81 1.48 7.47
CA ALA A 14 -30.48 2.00 7.21
C ALA A 14 -29.44 0.95 7.64
N ALA A 15 -28.76 0.35 6.67
CA ALA A 15 -27.52 -0.35 6.91
C ALA A 15 -26.48 0.67 7.37
N VAL A 16 -26.08 0.60 8.64
CA VAL A 16 -24.95 1.38 9.16
C VAL A 16 -23.68 0.77 8.60
N ALA A 17 -23.21 1.31 7.48
CA ALA A 17 -21.85 1.08 6.99
C ALA A 17 -20.86 1.68 8.00
N GLY A 18 -19.87 0.91 8.43
CA GLY A 18 -18.78 1.40 9.28
C GLY A 18 -18.03 2.53 8.58
N GLN A 19 -18.29 3.77 9.00
CA GLN A 19 -17.56 4.94 8.55
C GLN A 19 -16.14 4.84 9.13
N ILE A 20 -15.18 4.45 8.28
CA ILE A 20 -13.78 4.75 8.53
C ILE A 20 -13.71 6.28 8.64
N ASP A 21 -13.31 6.78 9.80
CA ASP A 21 -13.33 8.20 10.14
C ASP A 21 -12.22 8.95 9.37
N THR A 22 -12.41 9.12 8.06
CA THR A 22 -11.57 9.98 7.19
C THR A 22 -11.38 11.37 7.80
N SER A 23 -12.30 11.79 8.66
CA SER A 23 -12.26 13.01 9.45
C SER A 23 -11.09 13.07 10.45
N ALA A 24 -10.66 11.96 11.05
CA ALA A 24 -9.64 11.94 12.10
C ALA A 24 -8.23 12.08 11.53
N LEU A 25 -7.93 11.33 10.46
CA LEU A 25 -6.65 11.42 9.75
C LEU A 25 -6.45 12.81 9.13
N GLN A 26 -7.47 13.35 8.46
CA GLN A 26 -7.39 14.69 7.89
C GLN A 26 -7.20 15.78 8.95
N ARG A 27 -7.87 15.66 10.11
CA ARG A 27 -7.64 16.57 11.25
C ARG A 27 -6.19 16.52 11.73
N CYS A 28 -5.57 15.33 11.78
CA CYS A 28 -4.17 15.21 12.15
C CYS A 28 -3.24 15.87 11.12
N VAL A 29 -3.42 15.57 9.84
CA VAL A 29 -2.58 16.13 8.76
C VAL A 29 -2.66 17.65 8.74
N TRP A 30 -3.86 18.22 8.91
CA TRP A 30 -4.03 19.67 9.01
C TRP A 30 -3.40 20.27 10.27
N ALA A 31 -3.43 19.56 11.40
CA ALA A 31 -2.73 20.00 12.60
C ALA A 31 -1.21 20.02 12.40
N CYS A 32 -0.65 19.03 11.71
CA CYS A 32 0.78 19.01 11.35
C CYS A 32 1.16 20.12 10.37
N LEU A 33 0.31 20.38 9.38
CA LEU A 33 0.52 21.46 8.41
C LEU A 33 0.49 22.84 9.08
N ALA A 34 -0.50 23.09 9.93
CA ALA A 34 -0.65 24.37 10.63
C ALA A 34 0.41 24.58 11.72
N GLY A 35 0.87 23.51 12.38
CA GLY A 35 1.85 23.56 13.46
C GLY A 35 3.29 23.42 12.96
N PRO A 36 3.93 22.23 13.10
CA PRO A 36 5.32 22.01 12.71
C PRO A 36 5.64 22.40 11.26
N GLY A 37 4.69 22.20 10.34
CA GLY A 37 4.84 22.57 8.94
C GLY A 37 4.80 24.06 8.65
N LYS A 38 4.25 24.87 9.57
CA LYS A 38 4.07 26.33 9.39
C LYS A 38 3.41 26.71 8.06
N GLY A 39 2.51 25.87 7.56
CA GLY A 39 1.81 26.04 6.28
C GLY A 39 2.55 25.49 5.07
N ASP A 40 3.74 24.91 5.23
CA ASP A 40 4.54 24.34 4.16
C ASP A 40 4.52 22.80 4.21
N ALA A 41 3.78 22.21 3.27
CA ALA A 41 3.66 20.76 3.10
C ALA A 41 4.93 20.10 2.52
N ALA A 42 5.91 20.88 2.04
CA ALA A 42 7.21 20.36 1.61
C ALA A 42 8.26 20.37 2.74
N SER A 43 7.95 20.99 3.88
CA SER A 43 8.92 21.13 4.96
C SER A 43 9.23 19.78 5.64
N ALA A 44 10.50 19.57 6.01
CA ALA A 44 10.93 18.38 6.74
C ALA A 44 10.19 18.22 8.08
N ALA A 45 9.85 19.33 8.75
CA ALA A 45 9.12 19.34 10.00
C ALA A 45 7.64 18.91 9.85
N TYR A 46 6.99 19.29 8.74
CA TYR A 46 5.66 18.77 8.39
C TYR A 46 5.71 17.25 8.18
N ASN A 47 6.64 16.78 7.35
CA ASN A 47 6.76 15.37 7.00
C ASN A 47 7.05 14.50 8.23
N ALA A 48 7.92 14.95 9.13
CA ALA A 48 8.18 14.27 10.40
C ALA A 48 6.93 14.20 11.30
N CYS A 49 6.18 15.31 11.43
CA CYS A 49 4.96 15.33 12.24
C CYS A 49 3.90 14.36 11.73
N VAL A 50 3.67 14.33 10.41
CA VAL A 50 2.69 13.43 9.80
C VAL A 50 3.10 11.98 10.03
N ALA A 51 4.38 11.65 9.84
CA ALA A 51 4.91 10.31 10.06
C ALA A 51 4.79 9.84 11.53
N GLU A 52 5.02 10.73 12.49
CA GLU A 52 4.99 10.39 13.92
C GLU A 52 3.58 10.34 14.51
N ARG A 53 2.66 11.18 14.02
CA ARG A 53 1.40 11.48 14.72
C ARG A 53 0.15 11.14 13.94
N CYS A 54 0.24 11.07 12.61
CA CYS A 54 -0.90 10.88 11.74
C CYS A 54 -0.92 9.47 11.16
N SER A 55 -1.27 8.49 12.02
CA SER A 55 -1.36 7.09 11.62
C SER A 55 -2.64 6.42 12.13
N GLU A 56 -3.49 6.00 11.19
CA GLU A 56 -4.41 4.85 11.31
C GLU A 56 -4.06 3.84 10.21
N GLN A 57 -2.81 3.35 10.23
CA GLN A 57 -2.35 2.25 9.38
C GLN A 57 -0.98 1.81 9.90
N PRO A 58 -0.67 0.50 9.95
CA PRO A 58 0.71 0.06 10.14
C PRO A 58 1.55 0.65 9.01
N ALA A 59 2.44 1.57 9.36
CA ALA A 59 3.41 2.11 8.45
C ALA A 59 4.17 0.94 7.82
N ALA A 60 4.23 0.91 6.49
CA ALA A 60 5.28 0.17 5.83
C ALA A 60 6.62 0.60 6.46
N PRO A 61 7.52 -0.34 6.80
CA PRO A 61 8.80 0.02 7.38
C PRO A 61 9.49 1.03 6.46
N GLN A 62 9.70 2.25 6.95
CA GLN A 62 10.46 3.28 6.28
C GLN A 62 11.93 2.83 6.28
N GLY A 63 12.29 1.99 5.31
CA GLY A 63 13.68 1.75 4.99
C GLY A 63 14.21 2.95 4.21
N ASP A 64 15.40 3.43 4.56
CA ASP A 64 16.13 4.40 3.74
C ASP A 64 16.15 3.90 2.29
N ALA A 65 15.99 4.77 1.29
CA ALA A 65 16.14 4.39 -0.10
C ALA A 65 17.54 3.77 -0.30
N GLY A 66 17.61 2.45 -0.52
CA GLY A 66 18.86 1.67 -0.55
C GLY A 66 19.05 0.67 0.61
N GLN A 67 18.23 0.73 1.67
CA GLN A 67 18.09 -0.38 2.61
C GLN A 67 17.39 -1.55 1.88
N GLY A 68 17.97 -2.74 2.02
CA GLY A 68 17.42 -3.96 1.43
C GLY A 68 16.02 -4.28 1.96
N TRP A 69 15.45 -5.38 1.45
CA TRP A 69 14.14 -5.85 1.87
C TRP A 69 14.09 -6.12 3.36
N VAL A 70 13.00 -5.68 3.97
CA VAL A 70 12.72 -5.83 5.39
C VAL A 70 11.45 -6.64 5.60
N ALA A 71 11.45 -7.45 6.65
CA ALA A 71 10.29 -8.23 7.09
C ALA A 71 9.67 -7.61 8.34
N GLY A 72 8.35 -7.74 8.48
CA GLY A 72 7.61 -7.26 9.62
C GLY A 72 6.20 -7.85 9.67
N ARG A 73 5.38 -7.26 10.54
CA ARG A 73 3.95 -7.56 10.62
C ARG A 73 3.16 -6.26 10.74
N THR A 74 1.95 -6.26 10.19
CA THR A 74 0.97 -5.19 10.41
C THR A 74 0.37 -5.29 11.81
N GLY A 75 -0.27 -4.21 12.29
CA GLY A 75 -1.00 -4.23 13.57
C GLY A 75 -2.13 -5.26 13.63
N ALA A 76 -2.64 -5.69 12.48
CA ALA A 76 -3.62 -6.77 12.35
C ALA A 76 -2.98 -8.17 12.29
N GLY A 77 -1.66 -8.27 12.47
CA GLY A 77 -0.93 -9.53 12.43
C GLY A 77 -0.73 -10.09 11.02
N VAL A 78 -0.90 -9.31 9.96
CA VAL A 78 -0.58 -9.73 8.58
C VAL A 78 0.93 -9.64 8.39
N GLY A 79 1.56 -10.68 7.84
CA GLY A 79 2.99 -10.65 7.52
C GLY A 79 3.26 -9.71 6.36
N VAL A 80 4.36 -8.95 6.43
CA VAL A 80 4.77 -8.01 5.38
C VAL A 80 6.27 -8.12 5.11
N ALA A 81 6.66 -8.24 3.85
CA ALA A 81 8.04 -8.11 3.40
C ALA A 81 8.09 -7.10 2.26
N GLY A 82 9.00 -6.13 2.30
CA GLY A 82 9.05 -5.14 1.23
C GLY A 82 10.28 -4.27 1.23
N VAL A 83 10.32 -3.41 0.23
CA VAL A 83 11.43 -2.49 -0.03
C VAL A 83 10.88 -1.16 -0.52
N THR A 84 11.53 -0.07 -0.09
CA THR A 84 11.29 1.27 -0.64
C THR A 84 11.96 1.39 -2.01
N GLY A 85 11.26 1.96 -2.98
CA GLY A 85 11.80 2.22 -4.31
C GLY A 85 12.78 3.39 -4.32
N ALA A 86 13.53 3.53 -5.41
CA ALA A 86 14.42 4.66 -5.65
C ALA A 86 13.67 6.00 -5.80
N HIS A 87 12.40 5.96 -6.23
CA HIS A 87 11.54 7.14 -6.29
C HIS A 87 10.92 7.40 -4.90
N GLU A 88 10.93 8.66 -4.49
CA GLU A 88 10.43 9.08 -3.18
C GLU A 88 8.98 8.62 -2.96
N GLY A 89 8.71 8.00 -1.81
CA GLY A 89 7.37 7.52 -1.44
C GLY A 89 6.90 6.26 -2.17
N THR A 90 7.71 5.69 -3.07
CA THR A 90 7.36 4.46 -3.80
C THR A 90 7.89 3.21 -3.11
N GLY A 91 7.29 2.05 -3.40
CA GLY A 91 7.86 0.78 -2.96
C GLY A 91 7.06 -0.44 -3.35
N LEU A 92 7.66 -1.61 -3.12
CA LEU A 92 7.08 -2.91 -3.43
C LEU A 92 6.98 -3.75 -2.17
N TYR A 93 5.78 -4.22 -1.86
CA TYR A 93 5.48 -4.91 -0.62
C TYR A 93 4.67 -6.17 -0.88
N TYR A 94 5.16 -7.29 -0.37
CA TYR A 94 4.44 -8.55 -0.28
C TYR A 94 3.72 -8.64 1.07
N PHE A 95 2.46 -9.01 1.05
CA PHE A 95 1.65 -9.25 2.24
C PHE A 95 1.11 -10.68 2.23
N CYS A 96 1.03 -11.30 3.40
CA CYS A 96 0.32 -12.56 3.56
C CYS A 96 -0.34 -12.72 4.93
N GLY A 97 -1.49 -13.39 4.94
CA GLY A 97 -2.26 -13.69 6.14
C GLY A 97 -3.71 -13.99 5.81
N GLN A 98 -4.42 -14.64 6.75
CA GLN A 98 -5.85 -14.94 6.60
C GLN A 98 -6.20 -15.74 5.32
N GLY A 99 -5.28 -16.59 4.86
CA GLY A 99 -5.45 -17.40 3.65
C GLY A 99 -5.27 -16.64 2.33
N GLN A 100 -4.73 -15.42 2.37
CA GLN A 100 -4.49 -14.59 1.19
C GLN A 100 -3.05 -14.06 1.16
N SER A 101 -2.56 -13.82 -0.04
CA SER A 101 -1.33 -13.07 -0.29
C SER A 101 -1.44 -12.22 -1.53
N TYR A 102 -0.71 -11.11 -1.51
CA TYR A 102 -0.69 -10.16 -2.61
C TYR A 102 0.60 -9.35 -2.62
N LEU A 103 0.95 -8.88 -3.82
CA LEU A 103 1.98 -7.88 -4.04
C LEU A 103 1.30 -6.52 -4.19
N ARG A 104 1.77 -5.52 -3.46
CA ARG A 104 1.26 -4.15 -3.49
C ARG A 104 2.35 -3.19 -3.91
N VAL A 105 1.98 -2.23 -4.75
CA VAL A 105 2.81 -1.07 -5.08
C VAL A 105 2.33 0.13 -4.25
N ILE A 106 3.25 0.81 -3.57
CA ILE A 106 2.98 2.04 -2.82
C ILE A 106 3.54 3.23 -3.61
N GLY A 107 2.93 4.40 -3.45
CA GLY A 107 3.40 5.65 -4.06
C GLY A 107 2.89 5.92 -5.47
N VAL A 108 1.93 5.11 -5.94
CA VAL A 108 1.25 5.28 -7.22
C VAL A 108 -0.26 5.14 -7.06
N ASP A 109 -1.01 5.91 -7.83
CA ASP A 109 -2.48 5.82 -7.88
C ASP A 109 -2.92 4.71 -8.84
N GLY A 110 -3.72 3.78 -8.31
CA GLY A 110 -4.11 2.49 -8.89
C GLY A 110 -5.20 2.53 -9.97
N GLY A 111 -5.21 3.58 -10.78
CA GLY A 111 -5.93 3.57 -12.05
C GLY A 111 -5.30 2.63 -13.09
N GLU A 112 -4.05 2.22 -12.90
CA GLU A 112 -3.30 1.38 -13.83
C GLU A 112 -3.62 -0.11 -13.69
N ARG A 113 -4.14 -0.69 -14.78
CA ARG A 113 -4.65 -2.08 -14.83
C ARG A 113 -3.65 -3.10 -15.38
N GLY A 114 -2.46 -2.65 -15.78
CA GLY A 114 -1.43 -3.51 -16.35
C GLY A 114 -0.05 -3.00 -15.95
N MET A 115 0.53 -3.61 -14.93
CA MET A 115 1.92 -3.38 -14.56
C MET A 115 2.72 -4.67 -14.75
N ILE A 116 3.98 -4.51 -15.12
CA ILE A 116 4.90 -5.60 -15.37
C ILE A 116 5.97 -5.56 -14.28
N VAL A 117 6.04 -6.62 -13.48
CA VAL A 117 7.15 -6.80 -12.56
C VAL A 117 8.32 -7.38 -13.35
N VAL A 118 9.48 -6.75 -13.27
CA VAL A 118 10.69 -7.18 -13.96
C VAL A 118 11.75 -7.53 -12.92
N VAL A 119 12.16 -8.80 -12.88
CA VAL A 119 13.24 -9.26 -11.99
C VAL A 119 14.42 -9.69 -12.85
N ASP A 120 15.57 -9.03 -12.67
CA ASP A 120 16.79 -9.28 -13.45
C ASP A 120 16.56 -9.38 -14.98
N GLY A 121 15.66 -8.52 -15.49
CA GLY A 121 15.27 -8.50 -16.91
C GLY A 121 14.18 -9.49 -17.32
N THR A 122 13.82 -10.45 -16.46
CA THR A 122 12.69 -11.36 -16.70
C THR A 122 11.38 -10.68 -16.35
N GLN A 123 10.43 -10.68 -17.29
CA GLN A 123 9.13 -10.02 -17.12
C GLN A 123 8.09 -10.99 -16.55
N PHE A 124 7.35 -10.50 -15.56
CA PHE A 124 6.22 -11.15 -14.90
C PHE A 124 5.01 -10.23 -15.07
N PRO A 125 4.18 -10.45 -16.10
CA PRO A 125 2.95 -9.68 -16.26
C PRO A 125 1.98 -10.09 -15.15
N LEU A 126 1.63 -9.15 -14.27
CA LEU A 126 0.71 -9.36 -13.17
C LEU A 126 -0.56 -8.54 -13.38
N SER A 127 -1.70 -9.07 -12.92
CA SER A 127 -2.95 -8.32 -12.91
C SER A 127 -3.04 -7.54 -11.62
N PHE A 128 -2.89 -6.23 -11.70
CA PHE A 128 -3.06 -5.33 -10.56
C PHE A 128 -4.45 -4.71 -10.56
N GLN A 129 -5.07 -4.69 -9.39
CA GLN A 129 -6.37 -4.07 -9.14
C GLN A 129 -6.23 -3.05 -8.01
N PRO A 130 -6.93 -1.91 -8.06
CA PRO A 130 -6.94 -0.97 -6.96
C PRO A 130 -7.60 -1.60 -5.73
N ASN A 131 -6.96 -1.45 -4.57
CA ASN A 131 -7.59 -1.74 -3.29
C ASN A 131 -8.47 -0.56 -2.81
N ASP A 132 -9.02 -0.65 -1.60
CA ASP A 132 -9.88 0.38 -1.00
C ASP A 132 -9.19 1.76 -0.82
N ARG A 133 -7.86 1.81 -0.95
CA ARG A 133 -7.03 3.01 -0.89
C ARG A 133 -6.48 3.42 -2.25
N ASN A 134 -7.03 2.87 -3.33
CA ASN A 134 -6.57 3.07 -4.69
C ASN A 134 -5.09 2.67 -4.89
N GLN A 135 -4.54 1.75 -4.10
CA GLN A 135 -3.18 1.24 -4.29
C GLN A 135 -3.25 -0.02 -5.14
N PRO A 136 -2.38 -0.18 -6.15
CA PRO A 136 -2.39 -1.39 -6.96
C PRO A 136 -1.98 -2.62 -6.16
N GLU A 137 -2.79 -3.67 -6.25
CA GLU A 137 -2.52 -4.99 -5.67
C GLU A 137 -2.72 -6.11 -6.68
N SER A 138 -1.80 -7.08 -6.66
CA SER A 138 -1.96 -8.33 -7.41
C SER A 138 -2.01 -9.49 -6.43
N ALA A 139 -3.12 -10.25 -6.46
CA ALA A 139 -3.24 -11.47 -5.69
C ALA A 139 -2.26 -12.52 -6.22
N LEU A 140 -1.52 -13.17 -5.32
CA LEU A 140 -0.51 -14.17 -5.65
C LEU A 140 -0.65 -15.38 -4.74
N ALA A 141 -0.36 -16.56 -5.25
CA ALA A 141 -0.06 -17.74 -4.45
C ALA A 141 1.39 -17.67 -3.92
N TYR A 142 1.66 -18.33 -2.79
CA TYR A 142 3.02 -18.41 -2.23
C TYR A 142 4.03 -19.06 -3.18
N SER A 143 3.54 -19.94 -4.05
CA SER A 143 4.32 -20.65 -5.07
C SER A 143 4.42 -19.91 -6.41
N ASP A 144 3.90 -18.68 -6.51
CA ASP A 144 3.94 -17.96 -7.78
C ASP A 144 5.39 -17.74 -8.26
N PRO A 145 5.68 -17.91 -9.57
CA PRO A 145 7.03 -17.78 -10.10
C PRO A 145 7.71 -16.45 -9.77
N VAL A 146 6.93 -15.36 -9.71
CA VAL A 146 7.43 -14.02 -9.36
C VAL A 146 7.95 -13.97 -7.92
N ILE A 147 7.34 -14.70 -6.97
CA ILE A 147 7.83 -14.77 -5.59
C ILE A 147 9.19 -15.47 -5.55
N GLY A 148 9.32 -16.59 -6.26
CA GLY A 148 10.60 -17.30 -6.38
C GLY A 148 11.68 -16.45 -7.07
N ALA A 149 11.30 -15.60 -8.03
CA ALA A 149 12.21 -14.67 -8.68
C ALA A 149 12.66 -13.57 -7.72
N LEU A 150 11.74 -12.92 -7.00
CA LEU A 150 12.05 -11.89 -6.00
C LEU A 150 12.97 -12.43 -4.88
N GLN A 151 12.82 -13.70 -4.49
CA GLN A 151 13.66 -14.32 -3.46
C GLN A 151 15.11 -14.54 -3.90
N ARG A 152 15.37 -14.75 -5.20
CA ARG A 152 16.69 -15.14 -5.71
C ARG A 152 17.37 -14.08 -6.58
N GLY A 153 16.60 -13.11 -7.06
CA GLY A 153 17.10 -12.09 -7.98
C GLY A 153 17.97 -11.05 -7.30
N SER A 154 18.48 -10.13 -8.10
CA SER A 154 19.35 -9.03 -7.65
C SER A 154 18.66 -7.67 -7.72
N GLN A 155 17.78 -7.46 -8.70
CA GLN A 155 17.06 -6.21 -8.90
C GLN A 155 15.60 -6.46 -9.29
N VAL A 156 14.73 -5.54 -8.89
CA VAL A 156 13.33 -5.49 -9.31
C VAL A 156 13.00 -4.11 -9.85
N ARG A 157 12.23 -4.11 -10.94
CA ARG A 157 11.52 -2.93 -11.42
C ARG A 157 10.04 -3.26 -11.53
N VAL A 158 9.19 -2.29 -11.24
CA VAL A 158 7.77 -2.35 -11.58
C VAL A 158 7.53 -1.32 -12.65
N MET A 159 7.12 -1.80 -13.81
CA MET A 159 6.87 -0.99 -14.99
C MET A 159 5.37 -0.81 -15.17
N THR A 160 4.95 0.40 -15.50
CA THR A 160 3.64 0.70 -16.05
C THR A 160 3.54 0.24 -17.51
N TYR A 161 2.33 0.21 -18.08
CA TYR A 161 2.15 -0.23 -19.47
C TYR A 161 2.72 0.76 -20.50
N ASP A 162 2.83 2.05 -20.15
CA ASP A 162 3.49 3.06 -20.97
C ASP A 162 5.03 3.02 -20.86
N GLY A 163 5.57 2.07 -20.08
CA GLY A 163 7.00 1.78 -20.01
C GLY A 163 7.76 2.65 -19.01
N ILE A 164 7.07 3.26 -18.05
CA ILE A 164 7.67 4.03 -16.96
C ILE A 164 7.96 3.08 -15.78
N ALA A 165 9.17 3.15 -15.22
CA ALA A 165 9.48 2.45 -13.99
C ALA A 165 8.92 3.26 -12.80
N VAL A 166 7.98 2.68 -12.05
CA VAL A 166 7.39 3.31 -10.85
C VAL A 166 8.04 2.84 -9.56
N VAL A 167 8.65 1.64 -9.59
CA VAL A 167 9.51 1.15 -8.53
C VAL A 167 10.79 0.65 -9.17
N GLU A 168 11.92 1.07 -8.64
CA GLU A 168 13.22 0.47 -8.91
C GLU A 168 13.91 0.20 -7.57
N ALA A 169 14.31 -1.04 -7.31
CA ALA A 169 14.93 -1.42 -6.04
C ALA A 169 15.88 -2.61 -6.18
N THR A 170 16.84 -2.71 -5.25
CA THR A 170 17.64 -3.94 -5.10
C THR A 170 16.82 -5.03 -4.41
N LEU A 171 17.13 -6.29 -4.71
CA LEU A 171 16.58 -7.45 -4.01
C LEU A 171 17.47 -7.93 -2.85
N THR A 172 18.39 -7.07 -2.39
CA THR A 172 19.24 -7.36 -1.22
C THR A 172 18.35 -7.72 -0.03
N GLY A 173 18.52 -8.91 0.54
CA GLY A 173 17.72 -9.38 1.69
C GLY A 173 16.33 -9.93 1.36
N ALA A 174 15.86 -9.85 0.10
CA ALA A 174 14.51 -10.24 -0.29
C ALA A 174 14.21 -11.71 0.02
N GLY A 175 15.14 -12.61 -0.30
CA GLY A 175 15.00 -14.04 -0.01
C GLY A 175 14.75 -14.33 1.47
N ARG A 176 15.49 -13.69 2.36
CA ARG A 176 15.32 -13.85 3.82
C ARG A 176 13.99 -13.25 4.28
N ALA A 177 13.69 -12.02 3.87
CA ALA A 177 12.50 -11.30 4.31
C ALA A 177 11.21 -12.03 3.87
N LEU A 178 11.15 -12.43 2.60
CA LEU A 178 10.02 -13.18 2.04
C LEU A 178 9.88 -14.56 2.70
N ALA A 179 10.97 -15.32 2.85
CA ALA A 179 10.92 -16.63 3.50
C ALA A 179 10.43 -16.54 4.95
N GLN A 180 10.93 -15.55 5.71
CA GLN A 180 10.50 -15.31 7.09
C GLN A 180 8.99 -15.04 7.16
N VAL A 181 8.48 -14.17 6.29
CA VAL A 181 7.07 -13.78 6.29
C VAL A 181 6.18 -14.95 5.84
N ILE A 182 6.53 -15.62 4.74
CA ILE A 182 5.77 -16.76 4.19
C ILE A 182 5.71 -17.92 5.19
N SER A 183 6.76 -18.18 5.97
CA SER A 183 6.76 -19.25 6.98
C SER A 183 5.78 -19.02 8.14
N SER A 184 5.28 -17.78 8.28
CA SER A 184 4.33 -17.37 9.32
C SER A 184 2.92 -17.11 8.79
N CYS A 185 2.71 -17.49 7.54
CA CYS A 185 1.47 -17.48 6.78
C CYS A 185 1.14 -18.92 6.34
#